data_AF-A0A1I4CWT2-F1
#
_entry.id   AF-A0A1I4CWT2-F1
#
_cell.length_a   1.000
_cell.length_b   1.000
_cell.length_c   1.000
_cell.angle_alpha   90.00
_cell.angle_beta   90.00
_cell.angle_gamma   90.00
#
_symmetry.space_group_name_H-M   'P 1'
#
loop_
_entity.id
_entity.type
_entity.pdbx_description
1 polymer ?
#
loop_
_entity_poly.entity_id
_entity_poly.type
_entity_poly.pdbx_seq_one_letter_code
_entity_poly.pdbx_strand_id
1 'polypeptide(L)'
;MKKRYPHITYKIKQNESAQLCKMVKERVIQLAIVRFPLELDDFSVMQAYPLILPSTKGLGVYHMIVEEFSRRKLEVNLLSECSDIPMLLELVSSGFAATIVPEIVLKMHKGHELKATRIDDTHLSAASGIIWLKDHFLSMAARHFIEQIRQ
;
A
#
# COMPACT_ATOMS: atom_id res chain seq x y z
N MET A 1 -4.02 5.12 22.66
CA MET A 1 -5.28 4.76 23.34
C MET A 1 -5.33 5.14 24.81
N LYS A 2 -4.36 4.78 25.67
CA LYS A 2 -4.40 5.14 27.11
C LYS A 2 -4.60 6.64 27.42
N LYS A 3 -3.98 7.53 26.64
CA LYS A 3 -4.18 8.99 26.76
C LYS A 3 -5.61 9.46 26.46
N ARG A 4 -6.35 8.73 25.62
CA ARG A 4 -7.69 9.11 25.16
C ARG A 4 -8.80 8.37 25.93
N TYR A 5 -8.49 7.24 26.56
CA TYR A 5 -9.40 6.49 27.43
C TYR A 5 -8.66 5.90 28.64
N PRO A 6 -8.41 6.70 29.70
CA PRO A 6 -7.56 6.30 30.82
C PRO A 6 -8.17 5.22 31.73
N HIS A 7 -9.49 5.05 31.73
CA HIS A 7 -10.19 4.06 32.56
C HIS A 7 -10.34 2.69 31.89
N ILE A 8 -9.91 2.54 30.64
CA ILE A 8 -9.99 1.26 29.92
C ILE A 8 -8.72 0.46 30.18
N THR A 9 -8.89 -0.76 30.71
CA THR A 9 -7.81 -1.73 30.92
C THR A 9 -7.93 -2.84 29.89
N TYR A 10 -6.81 -3.20 29.26
CA TYR A 10 -6.76 -4.26 28.26
C TYR A 10 -6.03 -5.47 28.83
N LYS A 11 -6.58 -6.66 28.62
CA LYS A 11 -5.90 -7.93 28.88
C LYS A 11 -5.58 -8.58 27.54
N ILE A 12 -4.30 -8.67 27.20
CA ILE A 12 -3.84 -9.26 25.95
C ILE A 12 -3.50 -10.72 26.22
N LYS A 13 -4.00 -11.62 25.36
CA LYS A 13 -3.62 -13.03 25.36
C LYS A 13 -3.13 -13.42 23.98
N GLN A 14 -1.92 -13.97 23.91
CA GLN A 14 -1.33 -14.46 22.67
C GLN A 14 -1.59 -15.96 22.53
N ASN A 15 -2.12 -16.37 21.38
CA ASN A 15 -2.29 -17.78 21.03
C ASN A 15 -2.35 -17.96 19.50
N GLU A 16 -2.46 -19.21 19.03
CA GLU A 16 -2.66 -19.53 17.62
C GLU A 16 -4.09 -19.22 17.14
N SER A 17 -4.27 -18.92 15.85
CA SER A 17 -5.52 -18.39 15.30
C SER A 17 -6.75 -19.27 15.58
N ALA A 18 -6.64 -20.61 15.47
CA ALA A 18 -7.78 -21.51 15.68
C ALA A 18 -8.21 -21.52 17.15
N GLN A 19 -7.25 -21.54 18.08
CA GLN A 19 -7.52 -21.35 19.50
C GLN A 19 -8.12 -19.98 19.81
N LEU A 20 -7.64 -18.91 19.18
CA LEU A 20 -8.24 -17.59 19.36
C LEU A 20 -9.69 -17.57 18.89
N CYS A 21 -10.01 -18.19 17.73
CA CYS A 21 -11.38 -18.36 17.27
C CYS A 21 -12.24 -19.13 18.27
N LYS A 22 -11.73 -20.23 18.82
CA LYS A 22 -12.41 -21.00 19.86
C LYS A 22 -12.66 -20.16 21.13
N MET A 23 -11.66 -19.39 21.56
CA MET A 23 -11.77 -18.53 22.72
C MET A 23 -12.78 -17.39 22.55
N VAL A 24 -12.96 -16.87 21.32
CA VAL A 24 -14.03 -15.92 21.00
C VAL A 24 -15.39 -16.62 21.05
N LYS A 25 -15.52 -17.82 20.46
CA LYS A 25 -16.77 -18.62 20.50
C LYS A 25 -17.20 -18.97 21.93
N GLU A 26 -16.24 -19.34 22.78
CA GLU A 26 -16.44 -19.64 24.20
C GLU A 26 -16.55 -18.39 25.08
N ARG A 27 -16.50 -17.18 24.49
CA ARG A 27 -16.57 -15.88 25.18
C ARG A 27 -15.49 -15.65 26.24
N VAL A 28 -14.36 -16.33 26.13
CA VAL A 28 -13.18 -16.12 26.99
C VAL A 28 -12.51 -14.78 26.66
N ILE A 29 -12.56 -14.37 25.39
CA ILE A 29 -12.14 -13.05 24.90
C ILE A 29 -13.23 -12.46 24.00
N GLN A 30 -13.29 -11.13 23.92
CA GLN A 30 -14.31 -10.43 23.13
C GLN A 30 -13.91 -10.22 21.67
N LEU A 31 -12.61 -10.17 21.38
CA LEU A 31 -12.06 -9.97 20.05
C LEU A 31 -10.70 -10.67 19.93
N ALA A 32 -10.32 -11.04 18.71
CA ALA A 32 -9.03 -11.62 18.40
C ALA A 32 -8.46 -11.01 17.11
N ILE A 33 -7.14 -10.86 17.08
CA ILE A 33 -6.40 -10.61 15.84
C ILE A 33 -5.91 -11.97 15.34
N VAL A 34 -6.33 -12.35 14.14
CA VAL A 34 -6.04 -13.66 13.54
C VAL A 34 -5.34 -13.48 12.19
N ARG A 35 -4.62 -14.52 11.76
CA ARG A 35 -4.00 -14.60 10.43
C ARG A 35 -4.79 -15.53 9.53
N PHE A 36 -4.87 -15.20 8.25
CA PHE A 36 -5.52 -16.01 7.21
C PHE A 36 -4.59 -17.09 6.64
N PRO A 37 -5.12 -18.15 5.98
CA PRO A 37 -6.54 -18.44 5.73
C PRO A 37 -7.24 -19.10 6.94
N LEU A 38 -8.51 -18.73 7.19
CA LEU A 38 -9.38 -19.30 8.23
C LEU A 38 -10.84 -19.30 7.76
N GLU A 39 -11.60 -20.32 8.14
CA GLU A 39 -13.06 -20.31 8.02
C GLU A 39 -13.63 -19.40 9.12
N LEU A 40 -14.27 -18.31 8.72
CA LEU A 40 -14.75 -17.26 9.64
C LEU A 40 -16.24 -16.96 9.49
N ASP A 41 -17.04 -17.88 8.95
CA ASP A 41 -18.47 -17.68 8.67
C ASP A 41 -19.29 -17.29 9.93
N ASP A 42 -18.84 -17.74 11.10
CA ASP A 42 -19.46 -17.42 12.39
C ASP A 42 -19.04 -16.05 12.99
N PHE A 43 -18.14 -15.32 12.32
CA PHE A 43 -17.51 -14.11 12.88
C PHE A 43 -17.79 -12.86 12.05
N SER A 44 -17.99 -11.73 12.72
CA SER A 44 -17.89 -10.41 12.08
C SER A 44 -16.42 -10.04 11.92
N VAL A 45 -15.96 -9.95 10.68
CA VAL A 45 -14.54 -9.68 10.36
C VAL A 45 -14.40 -8.27 9.79
N MET A 46 -13.46 -7.51 10.33
CA MET A 46 -13.01 -6.25 9.74
C MET A 46 -11.67 -6.49 9.04
N GLN A 47 -11.70 -6.61 7.72
CA GLN A 47 -10.48 -6.76 6.91
C GLN A 47 -9.88 -5.38 6.58
N ALA A 48 -8.59 -5.36 6.24
CA ALA A 48 -7.98 -4.18 5.64
C ALA A 48 -8.76 -3.81 4.36
N TYR A 49 -8.98 -2.52 4.14
CA TYR A 49 -9.72 -2.05 2.97
C TYR A 49 -8.98 -2.47 1.68
N PRO A 50 -9.67 -2.98 0.65
CA PRO A 50 -9.02 -3.50 -0.55
C PRO A 50 -8.27 -2.42 -1.31
N LEU A 51 -7.11 -2.78 -1.87
CA LEU A 51 -6.27 -1.91 -2.67
C LEU A 51 -6.25 -2.33 -4.13
N ILE A 52 -6.38 -1.36 -5.03
CA ILE A 52 -6.01 -1.51 -6.44
C ILE A 52 -4.74 -0.67 -6.67
N LEU A 53 -3.68 -1.30 -7.17
CA LEU A 53 -2.40 -0.63 -7.37
C LEU A 53 -2.17 -0.27 -8.85
N PRO A 54 -1.50 0.86 -9.14
CA PRO A 54 -1.19 1.22 -10.51
C PRO A 54 -0.11 0.31 -11.10
N SER A 55 -0.42 -0.42 -12.19
CA SER A 55 0.55 -1.28 -12.93
C SER A 55 1.21 -0.59 -14.11
N THR A 56 1.29 0.74 -14.08
CA THR A 56 1.88 1.53 -15.16
C THR A 56 3.31 1.06 -15.44
N LYS A 57 3.51 0.44 -16.61
CA LYS A 57 4.80 -0.08 -17.06
C LYS A 57 5.85 1.03 -17.06
N GLY A 58 7.01 0.75 -16.47
CA GLY A 58 8.15 1.67 -16.44
C GLY A 58 8.19 2.67 -15.28
N LEU A 59 7.12 2.80 -14.48
CA LEU A 59 7.12 3.70 -13.31
C LEU A 59 7.54 3.02 -12.00
N GLY A 60 7.57 1.68 -11.94
CA GLY A 60 8.02 0.93 -10.76
C GLY A 60 7.15 1.10 -9.50
N VAL A 61 6.04 1.84 -9.59
CA VAL A 61 5.19 2.21 -8.43
C VAL A 61 4.58 0.98 -7.78
N TYR A 62 4.00 0.06 -8.58
CA TYR A 62 3.48 -1.21 -8.07
C TYR A 62 4.52 -1.95 -7.22
N HIS A 63 5.72 -2.13 -7.77
CA HIS A 63 6.79 -2.88 -7.12
C HIS A 63 7.25 -2.20 -5.84
N MET A 64 7.50 -0.89 -5.90
CA MET A 64 7.87 -0.09 -4.73
C MET A 64 6.87 -0.24 -3.58
N ILE A 65 5.57 -0.18 -3.88
CA ILE A 65 4.53 -0.33 -2.86
C ILE A 65 4.58 -1.74 -2.28
N VAL A 66 4.56 -2.78 -3.11
CA VAL A 66 4.56 -4.18 -2.66
C VAL A 66 5.82 -4.53 -1.86
N GLU A 67 6.99 -4.01 -2.28
CA GLU A 67 8.25 -4.17 -1.56
C GLU A 67 8.22 -3.49 -0.19
N GLU A 68 7.64 -2.29 -0.08
CA GLU A 68 7.52 -1.59 1.20
C GLU A 68 6.57 -2.29 2.18
N PHE A 69 5.46 -2.85 1.70
CA PHE A 69 4.61 -3.73 2.52
C PHE A 69 5.40 -4.95 3.01
N SER A 70 6.14 -5.59 2.11
CA SER A 70 6.97 -6.77 2.42
C SER A 70 8.07 -6.46 3.44
N ARG A 71 8.79 -5.35 3.25
CA ARG A 71 9.86 -4.86 4.15
C ARG A 71 9.33 -4.63 5.56
N ARG A 72 8.10 -4.14 5.68
CA ARG A 72 7.41 -3.87 6.95
C ARG A 72 6.69 -5.10 7.53
N LYS A 73 6.73 -6.25 6.84
CA LYS A 73 6.01 -7.48 7.21
C LYS A 73 4.50 -7.24 7.35
N LEU A 74 3.95 -6.38 6.49
CA LEU A 74 2.52 -6.10 6.40
C LEU A 74 1.93 -6.85 5.22
N GLU A 75 0.75 -7.44 5.40
CA GLU A 75 -0.01 -8.02 4.30
C GLU A 75 -0.80 -6.93 3.59
N VAL A 76 -0.75 -6.94 2.27
CA VAL A 76 -1.53 -6.05 1.40
C VAL A 76 -2.82 -6.78 1.01
N ASN A 77 -3.98 -6.16 1.24
CA ASN A 77 -5.24 -6.66 0.68
C ASN A 77 -5.35 -6.20 -0.78
N LEU A 78 -4.50 -6.78 -1.65
CA LEU A 78 -4.44 -6.42 -3.06
C LEU A 78 -5.58 -7.09 -3.82
N LEU A 79 -6.53 -6.29 -4.29
CA LEU A 79 -7.65 -6.74 -5.10
C LEU A 79 -7.22 -6.97 -6.56
N SER A 80 -6.53 -6.00 -7.15
CA SER A 80 -6.01 -6.07 -8.51
C SER A 80 -4.97 -5.00 -8.79
N GLU A 81 -4.40 -5.05 -9.99
CA GLU A 81 -3.62 -3.96 -10.56
C GLU A 81 -4.39 -3.26 -11.69
N CYS A 82 -4.12 -1.98 -11.92
CA CYS A 82 -4.78 -1.20 -12.96
C CYS A 82 -3.78 -0.31 -13.70
N SER A 83 -3.73 -0.42 -15.03
CA SER A 83 -2.82 0.37 -15.88
C SER A 83 -3.44 1.70 -16.34
N ASP A 84 -4.77 1.80 -16.33
CA ASP A 84 -5.54 2.98 -16.70
C ASP A 84 -5.83 3.83 -15.46
N ILE A 85 -5.10 4.94 -15.33
CA ILE A 85 -5.21 5.85 -14.17
C ILE A 85 -6.62 6.47 -14.05
N PRO A 86 -7.24 7.02 -15.11
CA PRO A 86 -8.64 7.44 -15.06
C PRO A 86 -9.59 6.37 -14.52
N MET A 87 -9.52 5.14 -15.03
CA MET A 87 -10.37 4.04 -14.55
C MET A 87 -10.10 3.69 -13.08
N LEU A 88 -8.82 3.65 -12.69
CA LEU A 88 -8.40 3.43 -11.30
C LEU A 88 -9.04 4.47 -10.36
N LEU A 89 -9.00 5.75 -10.74
CA LEU A 89 -9.54 6.83 -9.92
C LEU A 89 -11.08 6.79 -9.84
N GLU A 90 -11.77 6.41 -10.91
CA GLU A 90 -13.23 6.20 -10.92
C GLU A 90 -13.64 5.09 -9.94
N LEU A 91 -12.92 3.96 -9.95
CA LEU A 91 -13.16 2.86 -9.01
C LEU A 91 -12.96 3.32 -7.57
N VAL A 92 -11.93 4.12 -7.32
CA VAL A 92 -11.68 4.67 -5.97
C VAL A 92 -12.77 5.67 -5.56
N SER A 93 -13.19 6.57 -6.45
CA SER A 93 -14.25 7.56 -6.13
C SER A 93 -15.62 6.91 -5.88
N SER A 94 -15.91 5.77 -6.50
CA SER A 94 -17.14 4.99 -6.23
C SER A 94 -17.12 4.25 -4.88
N GLY A 95 -15.98 4.22 -4.18
CA GLY A 95 -15.82 3.47 -2.93
C GLY A 95 -15.60 1.97 -3.12
N PHE A 96 -15.22 1.53 -4.32
CA PHE A 96 -14.95 0.12 -4.63
C PHE A 96 -13.65 -0.38 -3.98
N ALA A 97 -12.62 0.45 -3.98
CA ALA A 97 -11.31 0.15 -3.38
C ALA A 97 -10.55 1.45 -3.07
N ALA A 98 -9.40 1.34 -2.40
CA ALA A 98 -8.45 2.44 -2.27
C ALA A 98 -7.22 2.22 -3.16
N THR A 99 -6.40 3.25 -3.34
CA THR A 99 -5.16 3.15 -4.11
C THR A 99 -4.03 3.96 -3.46
N ILE A 100 -2.79 3.64 -3.83
CA ILE A 100 -1.60 4.43 -3.50
C ILE A 100 -1.01 4.90 -4.82
N VAL A 101 -0.91 6.22 -4.97
CA VAL A 101 -0.40 6.86 -6.18
C VAL A 101 0.57 7.99 -5.82
N PRO A 102 1.53 8.32 -6.71
CA PRO A 102 2.33 9.53 -6.54
C PRO A 102 1.45 10.79 -6.57
N GLU A 103 1.86 11.83 -5.84
CA GLU A 103 1.09 13.09 -5.72
C GLU A 103 0.75 13.72 -7.09
N ILE A 104 1.59 13.51 -8.10
CA ILE A 104 1.36 14.02 -9.47
C ILE A 104 0.07 13.46 -10.10
N VAL A 105 -0.33 12.23 -9.76
CA VAL A 105 -1.56 11.60 -10.26
C VAL A 105 -2.80 12.34 -9.79
N LEU A 106 -2.79 12.81 -8.54
CA LEU A 106 -3.89 13.61 -7.97
C LEU A 106 -4.03 14.96 -8.66
N LYS A 107 -2.92 15.59 -9.09
CA LYS A 107 -2.93 16.89 -9.79
C LYS A 107 -3.47 16.80 -11.22
N MET A 108 -3.31 15.64 -11.86
CA MET A 108 -3.81 15.41 -13.21
C MET A 108 -5.31 15.13 -13.26
N HIS A 109 -5.90 14.73 -12.13
CA HIS A 109 -7.31 14.38 -12.05
C HIS A 109 -8.14 15.52 -11.44
N LYS A 110 -9.08 16.08 -12.20
CA LYS A 110 -9.96 17.18 -11.77
C LYS A 110 -11.43 16.78 -11.60
N GLY A 111 -11.76 15.49 -11.77
CA GLY A 111 -13.14 15.03 -11.96
C GLY A 111 -13.90 14.66 -10.68
N HIS A 112 -13.24 14.05 -9.69
CA HIS A 112 -13.91 13.45 -8.54
C HIS A 112 -13.38 13.93 -7.19
N GLU A 113 -14.27 13.98 -6.18
CA GLU A 113 -13.89 14.21 -4.78
C GLU A 113 -13.17 12.98 -4.22
N LEU A 114 -11.85 12.96 -4.36
CA LEU A 114 -11.00 11.95 -3.74
C LEU A 114 -10.52 12.43 -2.38
N LYS A 115 -10.74 11.62 -1.34
CA LYS A 115 -10.10 11.81 -0.03
C LYS A 115 -8.69 11.24 -0.09
N ALA A 116 -7.69 12.10 -0.26
CA ALA A 116 -6.29 11.71 -0.25
C ALA A 116 -5.65 12.00 1.12
N THR A 117 -4.86 11.06 1.62
CA THR A 117 -3.96 11.26 2.77
C THR A 117 -2.53 11.01 2.30
N ARG A 118 -1.64 11.97 2.55
CA ARG A 118 -0.22 11.83 2.21
C ARG A 118 0.42 10.77 3.12
N ILE A 119 1.24 9.91 2.51
CA ILE A 119 2.08 8.96 3.25
C ILE A 119 3.42 9.66 3.48
N ASP A 120 3.66 10.12 4.71
CA ASP A 120 4.93 10.72 5.10
C ASP A 120 5.94 9.63 5.44
N ASP A 121 6.47 8.99 4.40
CA ASP A 121 7.54 8.01 4.50
C ASP A 121 8.73 8.44 3.63
N THR A 122 9.86 8.74 4.28
CA THR A 122 11.10 9.15 3.61
C THR A 122 11.76 8.02 2.83
N HIS A 123 11.33 6.76 3.01
CA HIS A 123 11.86 5.61 2.27
C HIS A 123 11.16 5.36 0.92
N LEU A 124 9.98 5.95 0.68
CA LEU A 124 9.24 5.84 -0.58
C LEU A 124 9.76 6.82 -1.67
N SER A 125 11.09 6.88 -1.87
CA SER A 125 11.67 7.68 -2.96
C SER A 125 11.88 6.83 -4.21
N ALA A 126 11.29 7.25 -5.34
CA ALA A 126 11.64 6.68 -6.64
C ALA A 126 13.10 7.05 -6.98
N ALA A 127 14.00 6.07 -6.95
CA ALA A 127 15.35 6.26 -7.45
C ALA A 127 15.28 6.49 -8.97
N SER A 128 15.83 7.62 -9.43
CA SER A 128 15.96 7.93 -10.86
C SER A 128 17.38 7.61 -11.32
N GLY A 129 17.53 7.03 -12.51
CA GLY A 129 18.82 6.70 -13.09
C GLY A 129 18.89 7.07 -14.56
N ILE A 130 20.10 7.39 -15.03
CA ILE A 130 20.41 7.57 -16.45
C ILE A 130 21.01 6.27 -16.96
N ILE A 131 20.50 5.74 -18.07
CA ILE A 131 21.00 4.50 -18.69
C ILE A 131 21.48 4.75 -20.12
N TRP A 132 22.48 3.98 -20.56
CA TRP A 132 22.91 3.87 -21.95
C TRP A 132 23.38 2.44 -22.23
N LEU A 133 23.38 2.04 -23.50
CA LEU A 133 23.91 0.73 -23.90
C LEU A 133 25.44 0.71 -23.71
N LYS A 134 25.97 -0.36 -23.10
CA LYS A 134 27.40 -0.49 -22.80
C LYS A 134 28.28 -0.39 -24.06
N ASP A 135 27.75 -0.88 -25.19
CA ASP A 135 28.49 -1.00 -26.46
C ASP A 135 28.03 0.05 -27.51
N HIS A 136 27.53 1.21 -27.09
CA HIS A 136 27.18 2.31 -27.99
C HIS A 136 27.94 3.60 -27.69
N PHE A 137 28.32 4.31 -28.75
CA PHE A 137 28.97 5.61 -28.63
C PHE A 137 27.97 6.68 -28.20
N LEU A 138 28.23 7.33 -27.06
CA LEU A 138 27.51 8.52 -26.64
C LEU A 138 28.01 9.74 -27.42
N SER A 139 27.09 10.53 -27.96
CA SER A 139 27.42 11.82 -28.57
C SER A 139 28.08 12.76 -27.55
N MET A 140 28.83 13.76 -28.03
CA MET A 140 29.43 14.77 -27.14
C MET A 140 28.36 15.50 -26.32
N ALA A 141 27.20 15.80 -26.92
CA ALA A 141 26.08 16.40 -26.22
C ALA A 141 25.56 15.51 -25.08
N ALA A 142 25.42 14.19 -25.31
CA ALA A 142 24.97 13.25 -24.27
C ALA A 142 25.99 13.12 -23.13
N ARG A 143 27.30 13.12 -23.43
CA ARG A 143 28.35 13.10 -22.40
C ARG A 143 28.33 14.36 -21.54
N HIS A 144 28.27 15.53 -22.17
CA HIS A 144 28.17 16.81 -21.45
C HIS A 144 26.92 16.88 -20.57
N PHE A 145 25.78 16.39 -21.07
CA PHE A 145 24.55 16.33 -20.28
C PHE A 145 24.68 15.43 -19.04
N ILE A 146 25.33 14.27 -19.17
CA ILE A 146 25.61 13.37 -18.03
C ILE A 146 26.52 14.06 -17.01
N GLU A 147 27.53 14.82 -17.44
CA GLU A 147 28.40 15.57 -16.53
C GLU A 147 27.65 16.66 -15.77
N GLN A 148 26.70 17.34 -16.41
CA GLN A 148 25.88 18.38 -15.78
C GLN A 148 24.95 17.83 -14.69
N ILE A 149 24.42 16.61 -14.84
CA ILE A 149 23.53 16.00 -13.84
C ILE A 149 24.29 15.46 -12.62
N ARG A 150 25.60 15.24 -12.74
CA ARG A 150 26.44 14.69 -11.66
C ARG A 150 26.92 15.75 -10.65
N GLN A 151 26.66 17.03 -10.90
CA GLN A 151 26.96 18.15 -9.99
C GLN A 151 25.78 18.42 -9.05
#